data_AF-A0A9W8ME04-F1
#
_entry.id   AF-A0A9W8ME04-F1
#
_cell.length_a   1.000
_cell.length_b   1.000
_cell.length_c   1.000
_cell.angle_alpha   90.00
_cell.angle_beta   90.00
_cell.angle_gamma   90.00
#
_symmetry.space_group_name_H-M   'P 1'
#
loop_
_entity.id
_entity.type
_entity.pdbx_description
1 polymer ?
#
loop_
_entity_poly.entity_id
_entity_poly.type
_entity_poly.pdbx_seq_one_letter_code
_entity_poly.pdbx_strand_id
1 'polypeptide(L)'
;MEFTRAGRLTRYETLRAATIDGAKTLGLHHSIGSLEPGKLADFLVYPPHVELFEAETEGDFSTISDERVFVLEFSKFAAKILSKPEQYISVNVKYNPTLSFAGTFDPAFLLAIVSLDNISPEKNDEYSKELFSFLKEKLEIPDTRGYINFSDPGRAYLGYQSTTFATIFGK
;
A
#
# COMPACT_ATOMS: atom_id res chain seq x y z
N MET A 1 -7.57 2.32 24.86
CA MET A 1 -8.98 2.09 24.52
C MET A 1 -9.31 0.60 24.69
N GLU A 2 -9.34 0.09 25.92
CA GLU A 2 -9.78 -1.31 26.16
C GLU A 2 -11.29 -1.43 26.35
N PHE A 3 -11.97 -0.35 26.78
CA PHE A 3 -13.41 -0.33 27.02
C PHE A 3 -14.28 -0.51 25.76
N THR A 4 -13.72 -0.31 24.56
CA THR A 4 -14.49 -0.28 23.30
C THR A 4 -14.62 -1.66 22.65
N ARG A 5 -13.70 -2.59 22.94
CA ARG A 5 -13.78 -4.00 22.48
C ARG A 5 -14.95 -4.76 23.10
N ALA A 6 -15.39 -4.38 24.31
CA ALA A 6 -16.51 -5.02 25.00
C ALA A 6 -17.90 -4.64 24.41
N GLY A 7 -18.00 -3.49 23.73
CA GLY A 7 -19.26 -2.95 23.21
C GLY A 7 -19.55 -3.26 21.75
N ARG A 8 -18.65 -3.96 21.02
CA ARG A 8 -18.72 -4.18 19.56
C ARG A 8 -18.92 -2.91 18.72
N LEU A 9 -18.52 -1.74 19.24
CA LEU A 9 -18.56 -0.51 18.47
C LEU A 9 -17.34 -0.43 17.55
N THR A 10 -17.55 0.01 16.31
CA THR A 10 -16.45 0.30 15.39
C THR A 10 -15.58 1.45 15.93
N ARG A 11 -14.38 1.65 15.39
CA ARG A 11 -13.55 2.81 15.80
C ARG A 11 -14.22 4.14 15.46
N TYR A 12 -14.96 4.19 14.35
CA TYR A 12 -15.73 5.36 13.95
C TYR A 12 -16.94 5.58 14.87
N GLU A 13 -17.67 4.52 15.22
CA GLU A 13 -18.79 4.61 16.18
C GLU A 13 -18.30 4.99 17.57
N THR A 14 -17.15 4.47 17.98
CA THR A 14 -16.47 4.86 19.22
C THR A 14 -16.15 6.35 19.21
N LEU A 15 -15.58 6.85 18.11
CA LEU A 15 -15.23 8.27 17.98
C LEU A 15 -16.49 9.15 17.95
N ARG A 16 -17.55 8.73 17.26
CA ARG A 16 -18.85 9.42 17.25
C ARG A 16 -19.51 9.43 18.64
N ALA A 17 -19.49 8.30 19.34
CA ALA A 17 -19.99 8.17 20.71
C ALA A 17 -19.26 9.11 21.66
N ALA A 18 -17.93 9.19 21.54
CA ALA A 18 -17.08 10.07 22.33
C ALA A 18 -17.17 11.55 21.96
N THR A 19 -17.78 11.90 20.81
CA THR A 19 -17.85 13.28 20.30
C THR A 19 -19.29 13.73 20.12
N ILE A 20 -19.83 13.63 18.91
CA ILE A 20 -21.12 14.21 18.51
C ILE A 20 -22.28 13.64 19.30
N ASP A 21 -22.28 12.35 19.62
CA ASP A 21 -23.41 11.71 20.30
C ASP A 21 -23.40 12.04 21.80
N GLY A 22 -22.23 12.12 22.42
CA GLY A 22 -22.06 12.69 23.76
C GLY A 22 -22.52 14.16 23.82
N ALA A 23 -22.09 14.97 22.85
CA ALA A 23 -22.48 16.38 22.78
C ALA A 23 -23.99 16.57 22.58
N LYS A 24 -24.65 15.73 21.78
CA LYS A 24 -26.12 15.73 21.63
C LYS A 24 -26.82 15.34 22.92
N THR A 25 -26.36 14.26 23.56
CA THR A 25 -26.94 13.74 24.80
C THR A 25 -26.90 14.78 25.92
N LEU A 26 -25.80 15.54 26.01
CA LEU A 26 -25.60 16.57 27.03
C LEU A 26 -26.18 17.94 26.63
N GLY A 27 -26.83 18.07 25.45
CA GLY A 27 -27.35 19.34 24.95
C GLY A 27 -26.29 20.35 24.49
N LEU A 28 -25.02 19.94 24.43
CA LEU A 28 -23.86 20.76 24.09
C LEU A 28 -23.56 20.80 22.58
N HIS A 29 -24.35 20.11 21.75
CA HIS A 29 -24.18 20.05 20.30
C HIS A 29 -24.13 21.41 19.60
N HIS A 30 -24.74 22.45 20.18
CA HIS A 30 -24.68 23.82 19.66
C HIS A 30 -23.29 24.45 19.82
N SER A 31 -22.47 23.93 20.74
CA SER A 31 -21.14 24.45 21.07
C SER A 31 -19.99 23.51 20.67
N ILE A 32 -20.17 22.19 20.73
CA ILE A 32 -19.10 21.19 20.48
C ILE A 32 -19.64 19.95 19.74
N GLY A 33 -18.72 19.13 19.22
CA GLY A 33 -19.02 17.78 18.69
C GLY A 33 -19.15 17.68 17.17
N SER A 34 -19.27 18.79 16.42
CA SER A 34 -19.17 18.82 14.95
C SER A 34 -18.25 19.93 14.46
N LEU A 35 -17.79 19.82 13.21
CA LEU A 35 -16.98 20.84 12.52
C LEU A 35 -17.88 21.81 11.73
N GLU A 36 -18.69 22.59 12.43
CA GLU A 36 -19.51 23.66 11.85
C GLU A 36 -18.98 25.04 12.29
N PRO A 37 -19.01 26.07 11.42
CA PRO A 37 -18.60 27.42 11.80
C PRO A 37 -19.32 27.93 13.06
N GLY A 38 -18.56 28.48 14.01
CA GLY A 38 -19.09 29.03 15.27
C GLY A 38 -19.05 28.07 16.47
N LYS A 39 -18.65 26.80 16.28
CA LYS A 39 -18.43 25.84 17.38
C LYS A 39 -16.99 25.87 17.89
N LEU A 40 -16.81 25.44 19.14
CA LEU A 40 -15.50 25.19 19.74
C LEU A 40 -14.95 23.88 19.15
N ALA A 41 -13.72 23.93 18.63
CA ALA A 41 -13.04 22.78 18.06
C ALA A 41 -11.59 22.72 18.54
N ASP A 42 -11.15 21.52 18.93
CA ASP A 42 -9.75 21.20 19.15
C ASP A 42 -9.22 20.41 17.94
N PHE A 43 -8.05 20.80 17.43
CA PHE A 43 -7.37 20.04 16.39
C PHE A 43 -6.55 18.94 17.01
N LEU A 44 -6.73 17.71 16.51
CA LEU A 44 -5.92 16.57 16.90
C LEU A 44 -4.99 16.21 15.75
N VAL A 45 -3.69 16.45 15.94
CA VAL A 45 -2.65 16.11 14.97
C VAL A 45 -2.12 14.74 15.31
N TYR A 46 -2.21 13.82 14.35
CA TYR A 46 -1.67 12.48 14.48
C TYR A 46 -0.36 12.33 13.70
N PRO A 47 0.58 11.50 14.17
CA PRO A 47 1.69 11.07 13.34
C PRO A 47 1.17 10.32 12.10
N PRO A 48 1.93 10.30 10.98
CA PRO A 48 1.50 9.83 9.64
C PRO A 48 1.14 8.33 9.53
N HIS A 49 0.95 7.64 10.65
CA HIS A 49 0.68 6.20 10.73
C HIS A 49 -0.54 5.85 11.60
N VAL A 50 -1.34 6.84 12.02
CA VAL A 50 -2.60 6.59 12.74
C VAL A 50 -3.76 6.67 11.75
N GLU A 51 -4.28 5.51 11.36
CA GLU A 51 -5.47 5.42 10.50
C GLU A 51 -6.75 5.37 11.35
N LEU A 52 -7.47 6.50 11.36
CA LEU A 52 -8.70 6.68 12.12
C LEU A 52 -9.94 6.11 11.42
N PHE A 53 -9.81 5.78 10.14
CA PHE A 53 -10.90 5.31 9.29
C PHE A 53 -10.46 4.00 8.62
N GLU A 54 -10.61 2.87 9.31
CA GLU A 54 -10.78 1.62 8.57
C GLU A 54 -12.20 1.66 8.00
N ALA A 55 -12.32 1.68 6.67
CA ALA A 55 -13.57 1.32 6.04
C ALA A 55 -13.81 -0.16 6.38
N GLU A 56 -14.86 -0.45 7.15
CA GLU A 56 -15.34 -1.81 7.30
C GLU A 56 -15.92 -2.25 5.95
N THR A 57 -15.08 -2.80 5.10
CA THR A 57 -15.54 -3.63 3.99
C THR A 57 -15.79 -5.02 4.55
N GLU A 58 -17.07 -5.40 4.67
CA GLU A 58 -17.45 -6.81 4.79
C GLU A 58 -16.81 -7.57 3.62
N GLY A 59 -15.84 -8.42 3.95
CA GLY A 59 -14.97 -9.10 3.00
C GLY A 59 -13.55 -8.55 3.07
N ASP A 60 -12.76 -9.09 3.99
CA ASP A 60 -11.31 -8.88 4.03
C ASP A 60 -10.69 -9.56 2.79
N PHE A 61 -10.58 -8.80 1.71
CA PHE A 61 -9.86 -9.19 0.50
C PHE A 61 -8.42 -8.66 0.51
N SER A 62 -7.90 -8.21 1.66
CA SER A 62 -6.50 -7.89 1.83
C SER A 62 -5.75 -9.17 2.23
N THR A 63 -5.26 -9.94 1.25
CA THR A 63 -4.32 -11.04 1.55
C THR A 63 -3.02 -10.52 2.18
N ILE A 64 -2.83 -9.20 2.23
CA ILE A 64 -1.73 -8.53 2.91
C ILE A 64 -2.26 -7.90 4.21
N SER A 65 -2.13 -8.64 5.33
CA SER A 65 -2.52 -8.16 6.66
C SER A 65 -1.70 -6.96 7.17
N ASP A 66 -0.50 -6.75 6.64
CA ASP A 66 0.32 -5.55 6.84
C ASP A 66 1.09 -5.21 5.56
N GLU A 67 0.59 -4.23 4.80
CA GLU A 67 1.19 -3.79 3.53
C GLU A 67 2.64 -3.37 3.71
N ARG A 68 3.00 -2.80 4.86
CA ARG A 68 4.37 -2.32 5.10
C ARG A 68 5.33 -3.46 5.33
N VAL A 69 4.91 -4.50 6.05
CA VAL A 69 5.71 -5.71 6.23
C VAL A 69 5.95 -6.38 4.88
N PHE A 70 4.91 -6.52 4.05
CA PHE A 70 5.05 -7.07 2.71
C PHE A 70 6.00 -6.24 1.84
N VAL A 71 5.84 -4.91 1.81
CA VAL A 71 6.70 -4.00 1.04
C VAL A 71 8.16 -4.10 1.45
N LEU A 72 8.45 -4.19 2.76
CA LEU A 72 9.80 -4.36 3.29
C LEU A 72 10.41 -5.72 2.95
N GLU A 73 9.60 -6.79 2.98
CA GLU A 73 10.03 -8.12 2.58
C GLU A 73 10.30 -8.19 1.07
N PHE A 74 9.38 -7.64 0.27
CA PHE A 74 9.51 -7.56 -1.18
C PHE A 74 10.72 -6.72 -1.60
N SER A 75 11.03 -5.63 -0.87
CA SER A 75 12.24 -4.82 -1.11
C SER A 75 13.52 -5.66 -1.05
N LYS A 76 13.70 -6.43 0.04
CA LYS A 76 14.85 -7.33 0.22
C LYS A 76 14.90 -8.45 -0.82
N PHE A 77 13.74 -9.02 -1.11
CA PHE A 77 13.59 -10.06 -2.13
C PHE A 77 13.96 -9.52 -3.52
N ALA A 78 13.39 -8.38 -3.92
CA ALA A 78 13.65 -7.72 -5.20
C ALA A 78 15.14 -7.34 -5.35
N ALA A 79 15.77 -6.82 -4.29
CA ALA A 79 17.21 -6.52 -4.27
C ALA A 79 18.05 -7.76 -4.59
N LYS A 80 17.72 -8.90 -3.98
CA LYS A 80 18.38 -10.19 -4.21
C LYS A 80 18.19 -10.68 -5.64
N ILE A 81 16.96 -10.77 -6.14
CA ILE A 81 16.70 -11.34 -7.47
C ILE A 81 17.27 -10.44 -8.58
N LEU A 82 17.11 -9.12 -8.47
CA LEU A 82 17.59 -8.17 -9.47
C LEU A 82 19.11 -7.96 -9.37
N SER A 83 19.75 -8.50 -8.33
CA SER A 83 21.17 -8.28 -8.01
C SER A 83 21.50 -6.79 -7.93
N LYS A 84 20.63 -6.02 -7.26
CA LYS A 84 20.78 -4.58 -7.05
C LYS A 84 20.87 -4.28 -5.54
N PRO A 85 21.66 -3.28 -5.13
CA PRO A 85 21.64 -2.81 -3.75
C PRO A 85 20.24 -2.39 -3.34
N GLU A 86 19.80 -2.80 -2.15
CA GLU A 86 18.44 -2.49 -1.65
C GLU A 86 18.16 -0.99 -1.59
N GLN A 87 19.17 -0.14 -1.36
CA GLN A 87 19.03 1.32 -1.40
C GLN A 87 18.51 1.89 -2.74
N TYR A 88 18.57 1.12 -3.82
CA TYR A 88 18.05 1.49 -5.14
C TYR A 88 16.74 0.77 -5.48
N ILE A 89 16.19 0.00 -4.55
CA ILE A 89 14.88 -0.63 -4.68
C ILE A 89 13.84 0.29 -4.08
N SER A 90 12.77 0.50 -4.84
CA SER A 90 11.56 1.16 -4.36
C SER A 90 10.38 0.29 -4.72
N VAL A 91 9.45 0.13 -3.78
CA VAL A 91 8.30 -0.77 -3.91
C VAL A 91 7.06 0.03 -3.55
N ASN A 92 6.07 0.01 -4.43
CA ASN A 92 4.77 0.59 -4.19
C ASN A 92 3.71 -0.49 -4.46
N VAL A 93 2.92 -0.79 -3.44
CA VAL A 93 1.76 -1.68 -3.53
C VAL A 93 0.52 -0.81 -3.46
N LYS A 94 -0.44 -1.07 -4.35
CA LYS A 94 -1.73 -0.37 -4.38
C LYS A 94 -2.84 -1.38 -4.58
N TYR A 95 -3.68 -1.56 -3.57
CA TYR A 95 -4.89 -2.33 -3.70
C TYR A 95 -5.86 -1.68 -4.71
N ASN A 96 -6.44 -2.50 -5.58
CA ASN A 96 -7.45 -2.07 -6.55
C ASN A 96 -8.65 -3.04 -6.53
N PRO A 97 -9.77 -2.70 -5.87
CA PRO A 97 -10.94 -3.58 -5.78
C PRO A 97 -11.67 -3.76 -7.12
N THR A 98 -11.31 -2.99 -8.14
CA THR A 98 -11.93 -3.03 -9.47
C THR A 98 -11.06 -3.70 -10.52
N LEU A 99 -9.91 -4.27 -10.13
CA LEU A 99 -9.08 -5.05 -11.04
C LEU A 99 -9.83 -6.34 -11.41
N SER A 100 -10.22 -6.44 -12.68
CA SER A 100 -10.68 -7.70 -13.26
C SER A 100 -9.56 -8.36 -14.06
N PHE A 101 -9.46 -9.69 -13.94
CA PHE A 101 -8.60 -10.51 -14.77
C PHE A 101 -9.39 -11.72 -15.27
N ALA A 102 -9.28 -12.02 -16.57
CA ALA A 102 -10.07 -13.06 -17.24
C ALA A 102 -11.60 -12.97 -16.99
N GLY A 103 -12.13 -11.74 -16.83
CA GLY A 103 -13.56 -11.50 -16.62
C GLY A 103 -14.07 -11.78 -15.21
N THR A 104 -13.19 -12.07 -14.24
CA THR A 104 -13.54 -12.26 -12.83
C THR A 104 -12.80 -11.27 -11.93
N PHE A 105 -13.28 -11.10 -10.70
CA PHE A 105 -12.64 -10.29 -9.66
C PHE A 105 -11.86 -11.14 -8.65
N ASP A 106 -11.59 -12.41 -8.99
CA ASP A 106 -10.72 -13.25 -8.15
C ASP A 106 -9.32 -12.61 -8.07
N PRO A 107 -8.58 -12.83 -6.95
CA PRO A 107 -7.27 -12.22 -6.73
C PRO A 107 -6.35 -12.29 -7.95
N ALA A 108 -5.80 -11.14 -8.30
CA ALA A 108 -4.92 -10.96 -9.45
C ALA A 108 -3.94 -9.83 -9.19
N PHE A 109 -2.84 -9.79 -9.94
CA PHE A 109 -1.86 -8.72 -9.82
C PHE A 109 -1.42 -8.18 -11.18
N LEU A 110 -0.99 -6.92 -11.18
CA LEU A 110 -0.24 -6.31 -12.28
C LEU A 110 1.04 -5.75 -11.68
N LEU A 111 2.19 -6.28 -12.09
CA LEU A 111 3.50 -5.87 -11.60
C LEU A 111 4.28 -5.17 -12.72
N ALA A 112 4.85 -4.01 -12.41
CA ALA A 112 5.76 -3.30 -13.30
C ALA A 112 7.13 -3.19 -12.64
N ILE A 113 8.16 -3.65 -13.33
CA ILE A 113 9.56 -3.58 -12.91
C ILE A 113 10.30 -2.67 -13.86
N VAL A 114 10.83 -1.58 -13.30
CA VAL A 114 11.72 -0.66 -14.01
C VAL A 114 13.12 -0.85 -13.44
N SER A 115 14.08 -1.28 -14.27
CA SER A 115 15.44 -1.53 -13.82
C SER A 115 16.46 -1.29 -14.93
N LEU A 116 17.59 -0.69 -14.58
CA LEU A 116 18.66 -0.35 -15.52
C LEU A 116 19.67 -1.49 -15.68
N ASP A 117 20.08 -1.74 -16.93
CA ASP A 117 21.21 -2.58 -17.36
C ASP A 117 21.10 -4.08 -17.03
N ASN A 118 19.97 -4.56 -16.49
CA ASN A 118 19.77 -5.95 -16.10
C ASN A 118 18.44 -6.55 -16.58
N ILE A 119 17.78 -5.94 -17.55
CA ILE A 119 16.59 -6.47 -18.19
C ILE A 119 16.98 -7.10 -19.53
N SER A 120 16.71 -8.39 -19.70
CA SER A 120 16.88 -9.13 -20.96
C SER A 120 15.87 -10.30 -21.00
N PRO A 121 15.56 -10.87 -22.18
CA PRO A 121 14.63 -12.00 -22.26
C PRO A 121 14.98 -13.15 -21.32
N GLU A 122 16.26 -13.51 -21.20
CA GLU A 122 16.74 -14.62 -20.38
C GLU A 122 16.59 -14.31 -18.88
N LYS A 123 17.03 -13.13 -18.46
CA LYS A 123 16.88 -12.70 -17.06
C LYS A 123 15.43 -12.51 -16.65
N ASN A 124 14.60 -12.01 -17.56
CA ASN A 124 13.18 -11.79 -17.30
C ASN A 124 12.46 -13.12 -17.07
N ASP A 125 12.86 -14.21 -17.76
CA ASP A 125 12.32 -15.54 -17.51
C ASP A 125 12.67 -16.04 -16.09
N GLU A 126 13.94 -15.89 -15.69
CA GLU A 126 14.41 -16.21 -14.33
C GLU A 126 13.68 -15.36 -13.26
N TYR A 127 13.60 -14.05 -13.46
CA TYR A 127 12.90 -13.13 -12.55
C TYR A 127 11.42 -13.47 -12.45
N SER A 128 10.76 -13.77 -13.57
CA SER A 128 9.35 -14.12 -13.58
C SER A 128 9.08 -15.33 -12.71
N LYS A 129 9.88 -16.40 -12.86
CA LYS A 129 9.74 -17.61 -12.04
C LYS A 129 9.79 -17.31 -10.54
N GLU A 130 10.80 -16.58 -10.09
CA GLU A 130 10.99 -16.24 -8.68
C GLU A 130 9.87 -15.31 -8.17
N LEU A 131 9.47 -14.31 -8.96
CA LEU A 131 8.42 -13.35 -8.60
C LEU A 131 7.04 -14.01 -8.49
N PHE A 132 6.67 -14.85 -9.45
CA PHE A 132 5.42 -15.61 -9.38
C PHE A 132 5.41 -16.54 -8.18
N SER A 133 6.52 -17.24 -7.90
CA SER A 133 6.64 -18.08 -6.71
C SER A 133 6.44 -17.28 -5.42
N PHE A 134 7.06 -16.10 -5.30
CA PHE A 134 6.92 -15.22 -4.14
C PHE A 134 5.48 -14.75 -3.95
N LEU A 135 4.82 -14.27 -5.02
CA LEU A 135 3.46 -13.76 -4.96
C LEU A 135 2.44 -14.87 -4.69
N LYS A 136 2.66 -16.07 -5.21
CA LYS A 136 1.85 -17.24 -4.90
C LYS A 136 1.96 -17.66 -3.44
N GLU A 137 3.18 -17.67 -2.89
CA GLU A 137 3.39 -18.00 -1.47
C GLU A 137 2.79 -16.94 -0.54
N LYS A 138 2.98 -15.66 -0.84
CA LYS A 138 2.61 -14.56 0.06
C LYS A 138 1.17 -14.10 -0.07
N LEU A 139 0.63 -14.14 -1.29
CA LEU A 139 -0.69 -13.58 -1.61
C LEU A 139 -1.69 -14.63 -2.09
N GLU A 140 -1.27 -15.89 -2.20
CA GLU A 140 -2.09 -17.00 -2.69
C GLU A 140 -2.66 -16.78 -4.11
N ILE A 141 -2.01 -15.92 -4.90
CA ILE A 141 -2.42 -15.62 -6.28
C ILE A 141 -1.84 -16.68 -7.23
N PRO A 142 -2.66 -17.35 -8.05
CA PRO A 142 -2.17 -18.32 -9.04
C PRO A 142 -1.30 -17.67 -10.12
N ASP A 143 -0.37 -18.44 -10.67
CA ASP A 143 0.56 -17.99 -11.73
C ASP A 143 -0.15 -17.58 -13.04
N THR A 144 -1.42 -17.96 -13.19
CA THR A 144 -2.27 -17.62 -14.33
C THR A 144 -3.06 -16.32 -14.17
N ARG A 145 -2.93 -15.63 -13.02
CA ARG A 145 -3.71 -14.43 -12.67
C ARG A 145 -2.86 -13.18 -12.45
N GLY A 146 -1.87 -12.98 -13.31
CA GLY A 146 -1.13 -11.73 -13.31
C GLY A 146 -0.19 -11.58 -14.49
N TYR A 147 0.27 -10.34 -14.67
CA TYR A 147 1.33 -10.03 -15.63
C TYR A 147 2.45 -9.25 -14.94
N ILE A 148 3.68 -9.50 -15.40
CA ILE A 148 4.87 -8.74 -15.03
C ILE A 148 5.37 -8.04 -16.29
N ASN A 149 5.48 -6.72 -16.24
CA ASN A 149 6.11 -5.92 -17.28
C ASN A 149 7.51 -5.51 -16.83
N PHE A 150 8.52 -5.77 -17.65
CA PHE A 150 9.91 -5.36 -17.41
C PHE A 150 10.30 -4.25 -18.37
N SER A 151 10.88 -3.17 -17.84
CA SER A 151 11.33 -2.04 -18.65
C SER A 151 12.71 -1.57 -18.20
N ASP A 152 13.62 -1.44 -19.16
CA ASP A 152 14.83 -0.65 -19.01
C ASP A 152 14.64 0.66 -19.79
N PRO A 153 14.42 1.80 -19.09
CA PRO A 153 14.21 3.08 -19.76
C PRO A 153 15.52 3.64 -20.35
N GLY A 154 16.68 3.08 -19.99
CA GLY A 154 18.00 3.62 -20.30
C GLY A 154 18.47 4.66 -19.29
N ARG A 155 19.78 4.69 -19.02
CA ARG A 155 20.40 5.52 -17.97
C ARG A 155 20.11 7.03 -18.09
N ALA A 156 19.94 7.53 -19.31
CA ALA A 156 19.65 8.95 -19.57
C ALA A 156 18.20 9.34 -19.23
N TYR A 157 17.32 8.36 -19.06
CA TYR A 157 15.87 8.57 -18.89
C TYR A 157 15.39 8.19 -17.48
N LEU A 158 16.31 7.85 -16.57
CA LEU A 158 16.01 7.61 -15.17
C LEU A 158 16.71 8.64 -14.28
N GLY A 159 15.91 9.50 -13.65
CA GLY A 159 16.37 10.58 -12.76
C GLY A 159 16.66 10.08 -11.35
N TYR A 160 17.78 10.52 -10.77
CA TYR A 160 18.19 10.24 -9.39
C TYR A 160 19.19 11.30 -8.91
N GLN A 161 19.15 11.67 -7.62
CA GLN A 161 20.06 12.65 -7.01
C GLN A 161 20.16 13.98 -7.78
N SER A 162 19.02 14.54 -8.19
CA SER A 162 18.92 15.79 -8.97
C SER A 162 19.63 15.75 -10.35
N THR A 163 19.93 14.56 -10.87
CA THR A 163 20.51 14.34 -12.20
C THR A 163 19.96 13.04 -12.80
N THR A 164 20.61 12.45 -13.80
CA THR A 164 20.28 11.13 -14.36
C THR A 164 21.40 10.12 -14.13
N PHE A 165 21.07 8.84 -14.21
CA PHE A 165 22.08 7.78 -14.10
C PHE A 165 23.13 7.83 -15.22
N ALA A 166 22.83 8.44 -16.38
CA ALA A 166 23.83 8.69 -17.41
C ALA A 166 24.93 9.64 -16.92
N THR A 167 24.59 10.69 -16.17
CA THR A 167 25.58 11.60 -15.58
C THR A 167 26.30 10.99 -14.39
N ILE A 168 25.62 10.15 -13.60
CA ILE A 168 26.21 9.49 -12.42
C ILE A 168 27.27 8.46 -12.82
N PHE A 169 26.97 7.63 -13.84
CA PHE A 169 27.86 6.55 -14.29
C PHE A 169 28.73 6.92 -15.50
N GLY A 170 28.46 8.04 -16.16
CA GLY A 170 29.21 8.53 -17.33
C GLY A 170 30.39 9.43 -17.00
N LYS A 171 30.90 9.38 -15.76
CA LYS A 171 32.16 10.02 -15.34
C LYS A 171 33.29 9.00 -15.31
#